data_AF-A0A6L4NM22-F1
#
_entry.id   AF-A0A6L4NM22-F1
#
_cell.length_a   1.000
_cell.length_b   1.000
_cell.length_c   1.000
_cell.angle_alpha   90.00
_cell.angle_beta   90.00
_cell.angle_gamma   90.00
#
_symmetry.space_group_name_H-M   'P 1'
#
loop_
_entity.id
_entity.type
_entity.pdbx_description
1 polymer ?
#
loop_
_entity_poly.entity_id
_entity_poly.type
_entity_poly.pdbx_seq_one_letter_code
_entity_poly.pdbx_strand_id
1 'polypeptide(L)'
;KKDAEELSCGFEVIEWESIFWKEEIEPNIFKALIDTTFAVYKPYFVGEPIDPDCFCIRTGFPYSVRHLPWYINNDNMSKEELYYLGHIKTLTHWSKQNKVKTD
;
A
#
# COMPACT_ATOMS: atom_id res chain seq x y z
N LYS A 1 5.33 13.77 8.55
CA LYS A 1 4.66 15.07 8.29
C LYS A 1 4.92 15.61 6.89
N LYS A 2 6.12 15.44 6.30
CA LYS A 2 6.39 15.83 4.91
C LYS A 2 5.71 14.93 3.86
N ASP A 3 5.54 13.64 4.14
CA ASP A 3 5.08 12.67 3.13
C ASP A 3 3.56 12.70 2.87
N ALA A 4 2.79 13.35 3.75
CA ALA A 4 1.34 13.45 3.63
C ALA A 4 0.89 14.46 2.54
N GLU A 5 1.75 15.42 2.18
CA GLU A 5 1.45 16.45 1.18
C GLU A 5 1.67 15.99 -0.28
N GLU A 6 2.26 14.81 -0.50
CA GLU A 6 2.57 14.27 -1.85
C GLU A 6 1.58 13.20 -2.35
N LEU A 7 0.52 12.91 -1.59
CA LEU A 7 -0.42 11.84 -1.93
C LEU A 7 -1.51 12.33 -2.90
N SER A 8 -1.70 11.60 -4.00
CA SER A 8 -2.72 11.89 -5.03
C SER A 8 -4.16 11.82 -4.49
N CYS A 9 -4.38 11.00 -3.45
CA CYS A 9 -5.63 10.81 -2.73
C CYS A 9 -5.47 11.00 -1.21
N GLY A 10 -4.70 12.02 -0.81
CA GLY A 10 -4.12 12.15 0.53
C GLY A 10 -5.00 11.80 1.72
N PHE A 11 -6.23 12.30 1.81
CA PHE A 11 -7.06 12.07 3.00
C PHE A 11 -7.56 10.62 3.14
N GLU A 12 -8.01 9.99 2.05
CA GLU A 12 -8.56 8.62 2.09
C GLU A 12 -7.46 7.60 2.38
N VAL A 13 -6.28 7.77 1.75
CA VAL A 13 -5.12 6.90 1.99
C VAL A 13 -4.62 7.03 3.43
N ILE A 14 -4.52 8.26 3.96
CA ILE A 14 -4.08 8.48 5.35
C ILE A 14 -5.06 7.83 6.33
N GLU A 15 -6.36 8.02 6.13
CA GLU A 15 -7.39 7.43 7.00
C GLU A 15 -7.33 5.90 6.96
N TRP A 16 -7.32 5.32 5.76
CA TRP A 16 -7.21 3.87 5.56
C TRP A 16 -5.94 3.30 6.18
N GLU A 17 -4.79 3.95 5.99
CA GLU A 17 -3.51 3.45 6.47
C GLU A 17 -3.35 3.60 7.99
N SER A 18 -3.99 4.61 8.60
CA SER A 18 -3.81 4.96 10.02
C SER A 18 -4.14 3.82 10.98
N ILE A 19 -5.08 2.94 10.61
CA ILE A 19 -5.52 1.83 11.47
C ILE A 19 -4.41 0.80 11.70
N PHE A 20 -3.48 0.65 10.74
CA PHE A 20 -2.43 -0.36 10.77
C PHE A 20 -1.22 0.03 11.64
N TRP A 21 -1.22 1.24 12.21
CA TRP A 21 -0.14 1.78 13.04
C TRP A 21 -0.55 1.98 14.51
N LYS A 22 -1.68 1.40 14.94
CA LYS A 22 -2.25 1.64 16.28
C LYS A 22 -1.73 0.70 17.37
N GLU A 23 -1.53 -0.57 17.06
CA GLU A 23 -1.16 -1.61 18.04
C GLU A 23 0.32 -1.96 17.93
N GLU A 24 1.19 -1.19 18.59
CA GLU A 24 2.62 -1.47 18.68
C GLU A 24 2.89 -2.56 19.73
N ILE A 25 3.48 -3.68 19.31
CA ILE A 25 3.77 -4.85 20.17
C ILE A 25 5.24 -4.92 20.58
N GLU A 26 6.13 -4.34 19.77
CA GLU A 26 7.55 -4.09 20.06
C GLU A 26 7.96 -2.79 19.34
N PRO A 27 9.08 -2.14 19.70
CA PRO A 27 9.52 -0.93 19.02
C PRO A 27 9.57 -1.07 17.49
N ASN A 28 8.75 -0.28 16.78
CA ASN A 28 8.55 -0.35 15.32
C ASN A 28 7.94 -1.65 14.79
N ILE A 29 7.28 -2.46 15.61
CA ILE A 29 6.55 -3.66 15.21
C ILE A 29 5.08 -3.51 15.59
N PHE A 30 4.20 -3.57 14.61
CA PHE A 30 2.77 -3.33 14.79
C PHE A 30 1.97 -4.57 14.44
N LYS A 31 0.99 -4.92 15.27
CA LYS A 31 0.00 -5.93 14.93
C LYS A 31 -1.01 -5.33 13.95
N ALA A 32 -1.07 -5.88 12.75
CA ALA A 32 -1.89 -5.35 11.68
C ALA A 32 -2.22 -6.46 10.68
N LEU A 33 -3.50 -6.71 10.44
CA LEU A 33 -3.94 -7.61 9.37
C LEU A 33 -3.47 -7.07 8.02
N ILE A 34 -2.98 -7.96 7.16
CA ILE A 34 -2.43 -7.58 5.86
C ILE A 34 -3.43 -7.94 4.76
N ASP A 35 -3.72 -6.97 3.89
CA ASP A 35 -4.40 -7.17 2.61
C ASP A 35 -3.31 -7.35 1.53
N THR A 36 -2.77 -8.57 1.37
CA THR A 36 -1.42 -8.75 0.78
C THR A 36 -1.38 -8.70 -0.75
N THR A 37 -0.41 -7.95 -1.30
CA THR A 37 0.11 -8.13 -2.68
C THR A 37 1.52 -8.80 -2.70
N PHE A 38 2.22 -8.87 -1.55
CA PHE A 38 3.53 -9.52 -1.40
C PHE A 38 3.69 -10.07 0.04
N ALA A 39 4.24 -11.28 0.18
CA ALA A 39 4.45 -11.93 1.49
C ALA A 39 5.81 -12.66 1.52
N VAL A 40 6.49 -12.60 2.67
CA VAL A 40 7.75 -13.31 2.92
C VAL A 40 7.48 -14.48 3.86
N TYR A 41 7.85 -15.68 3.43
CA TYR A 41 7.65 -16.90 4.21
C TYR A 41 8.98 -17.45 4.71
N LYS A 42 8.93 -18.19 5.82
CA LYS A 42 10.08 -18.96 6.31
C LYS A 42 10.55 -19.96 5.22
N PRO A 43 11.85 -20.27 5.14
CA PRO A 43 12.33 -21.34 4.26
C PRO A 43 11.54 -22.63 4.50
N TYR A 44 11.20 -23.33 3.42
CA TYR A 44 10.42 -24.58 3.44
C TYR A 44 9.00 -24.46 3.98
N PHE A 45 8.41 -23.26 3.99
CA PHE A 45 6.99 -23.10 4.28
C PHE A 45 6.13 -23.84 3.23
N VAL A 46 5.36 -24.82 3.68
CA VAL A 46 4.51 -25.69 2.83
C VAL A 46 3.03 -25.33 2.88
N GLY A 47 2.67 -24.16 3.42
CA GLY A 47 1.28 -23.73 3.48
C GLY A 47 0.47 -24.43 4.57
N GLU A 48 1.05 -24.59 5.76
CA GLU A 48 0.26 -24.88 6.97
C GLU A 48 -0.91 -23.89 7.08
N PRO A 49 -2.04 -24.27 7.71
CA PRO A 49 -3.20 -23.39 7.84
C PRO A 49 -2.73 -22.01 8.27
N ILE A 50 -3.10 -21.00 7.48
CA ILE A 50 -2.89 -19.60 7.86
C ILE A 50 -3.40 -19.50 9.28
N ASP A 51 -2.51 -19.05 10.17
CA ASP A 51 -2.72 -18.94 11.60
C ASP A 51 -4.21 -18.68 11.92
N PRO A 52 -4.91 -19.53 12.70
CA PRO A 52 -6.31 -19.31 13.03
C PRO A 52 -6.54 -17.98 13.74
N ASP A 53 -5.50 -17.40 14.36
CA ASP A 53 -5.53 -16.08 14.98
C ASP A 53 -5.22 -14.95 13.98
N CYS A 54 -4.96 -15.29 12.71
CA CYS A 54 -4.54 -14.41 11.61
C CYS A 54 -3.45 -13.42 12.06
N PHE A 55 -2.46 -13.89 12.83
CA PHE A 55 -1.44 -13.01 13.37
C PHE A 55 -0.54 -12.49 12.26
N CYS A 56 -0.64 -11.19 12.01
CA CYS A 56 0.13 -10.48 11.02
C CYS A 56 0.82 -9.29 11.67
N ILE A 57 2.07 -9.08 11.28
CA ILE A 57 2.88 -7.97 11.75
C ILE A 57 3.27 -7.06 10.59
N ARG A 58 3.35 -5.77 10.90
CA ARG A 58 3.87 -4.72 10.04
C ARG A 58 5.11 -4.13 10.71
N THR A 59 6.14 -3.89 9.91
CA THR A 59 7.38 -3.28 10.37
C THR A 59 7.42 -1.80 10.01
N GLY A 60 7.83 -0.99 10.98
CA GLY A 60 8.22 0.40 10.76
C GLY A 60 9.58 0.52 10.07
N PHE A 61 10.08 1.75 9.97
CA PHE A 61 11.39 2.03 9.40
C PHE A 61 12.50 1.22 10.11
N PRO A 62 13.51 0.67 9.39
CA PRO A 62 13.80 0.83 7.95
C PRO A 62 13.13 -0.20 7.04
N TYR A 63 12.33 -1.12 7.59
CA TYR A 63 11.77 -2.25 6.86
C TYR A 63 10.35 -1.97 6.37
N SER A 64 10.16 -0.80 5.74
CA SER A 64 8.88 -0.37 5.19
C SER A 64 9.00 -0.10 3.69
N VAL A 65 7.97 -0.44 2.92
CA VAL A 65 7.91 -0.16 1.48
C VAL A 65 6.86 0.91 1.18
N ARG A 66 7.10 1.73 0.16
CA ARG A 66 6.12 2.70 -0.33
C ARG A 66 5.23 2.07 -1.39
N HIS A 67 3.92 2.22 -1.25
CA HIS A 67 2.97 1.90 -2.31
C HIS A 67 2.96 3.05 -3.32
N LEU A 68 3.83 2.98 -4.34
CA LEU A 68 4.07 4.06 -5.30
C LEU A 68 2.79 4.64 -5.95
N PRO A 69 1.76 3.85 -6.30
CA PRO A 69 0.53 4.38 -6.88
C PRO A 69 -0.19 5.46 -6.04
N TRP A 70 0.03 5.53 -4.73
CA TRP A 70 -0.56 6.57 -3.87
C TRP A 70 0.10 7.94 -4.03
N TYR A 71 1.31 8.00 -4.60
CA TYR A 71 2.12 9.21 -4.73
C TYR A 71 2.13 9.74 -6.17
N ILE A 72 1.23 9.26 -7.03
CA ILE A 72 1.15 9.67 -8.44
C ILE A 72 0.68 11.12 -8.51
N ASN A 73 1.47 12.01 -9.11
CA ASN A 73 1.03 13.37 -9.35
C ASN A 73 0.10 13.41 -10.58
N ASN A 74 -1.22 13.47 -10.34
CA ASN A 74 -2.22 13.52 -11.42
C ASN A 74 -2.06 14.75 -12.34
N ASP A 75 -1.47 15.84 -11.86
CA ASP A 75 -1.19 17.03 -12.69
C ASP A 75 0.08 16.90 -13.53
N ASN A 76 0.92 15.91 -13.24
CA ASN A 76 2.20 15.70 -13.93
C ASN A 76 2.61 14.21 -13.95
N MET A 77 1.80 13.39 -14.61
CA MET A 77 2.10 11.97 -14.77
C MET A 77 3.21 11.74 -15.79
N SER A 78 4.12 10.82 -15.45
CA SER A 78 5.16 10.31 -16.34
C SER A 78 4.59 9.47 -17.48
N LYS A 79 5.40 9.26 -18.52
CA LYS A 79 5.04 8.39 -19.65
C LYS A 79 4.72 6.96 -19.20
N GLU A 80 5.42 6.46 -18.19
CA GLU A 80 5.20 5.12 -17.65
C GLU A 80 3.84 5.02 -16.95
N GLU A 81 3.48 6.00 -16.12
CA GLU A 81 2.18 6.03 -15.42
C GLU A 81 1.02 6.14 -16.40
N LEU A 82 1.12 7.01 -17.40
CA LEU A 82 0.13 7.13 -18.48
C LEU A 82 0.01 5.82 -19.28
N TYR A 83 1.14 5.20 -19.62
CA TYR A 83 1.15 3.91 -20.31
C TYR A 83 0.48 2.84 -19.46
N TYR A 84 0.84 2.72 -18.18
CA TYR A 84 0.25 1.78 -17.26
C TYR A 84 -1.27 1.96 -17.21
N LEU A 85 -1.77 3.16 -16.86
CA LEU A 85 -3.19 3.45 -16.75
C LEU A 85 -3.97 3.19 -18.05
N GLY A 86 -3.38 3.48 -19.20
CA GLY A 86 -3.99 3.21 -20.51
C GLY A 86 -4.04 1.73 -20.92
N HIS A 87 -3.23 0.87 -20.29
CA HIS A 87 -3.12 -0.55 -20.63
C HIS A 87 -3.62 -1.50 -19.55
N ILE A 88 -3.99 -1.00 -18.36
CA ILE A 88 -4.58 -1.87 -17.35
C ILE A 88 -5.96 -2.35 -17.80
N LYS A 89 -6.23 -3.65 -17.61
CA LYS A 89 -7.54 -4.23 -17.93
C LYS A 89 -8.57 -4.05 -16.80
N THR A 90 -8.08 -3.95 -15.57
CA THR A 90 -8.91 -3.85 -14.37
C THR A 90 -8.38 -2.74 -13.48
N LEU A 91 -9.22 -1.75 -13.20
CA LEU A 91 -8.91 -0.70 -12.24
C LEU A 91 -9.15 -1.20 -10.81
N THR A 92 -8.09 -1.18 -10.00
CA THR A 92 -8.18 -1.38 -8.54
C THR A 92 -8.81 -0.15 -7.87
N HIS A 93 -9.20 -0.27 -6.60
CA HIS A 93 -9.79 0.85 -5.83
C HIS A 93 -8.96 2.14 -5.96
N TRP A 94 -7.65 2.05 -5.71
CA TRP A 94 -6.72 3.18 -5.77
C TRP A 94 -6.45 3.64 -7.21
N SER A 95 -6.36 2.73 -8.19
CA SER A 95 -6.12 3.12 -9.59
C SER A 95 -7.27 3.92 -10.20
N LYS A 96 -8.51 3.74 -9.75
CA LYS A 96 -9.66 4.54 -10.21
C LYS A 96 -9.55 6.03 -9.87
N GLN A 97 -8.79 6.33 -8.83
CA GLN A 97 -8.63 7.69 -8.31
C GLN A 97 -7.57 8.46 -9.11
N ASN A 98 -6.68 7.74 -9.80
CA ASN A 98 -5.73 8.32 -10.73
C ASN A 98 -6.44 8.58 -12.06
N LYS A 99 -6.65 9.86 -12.40
CA LYS A 99 -7.41 10.26 -13.58
C LYS A 99 -6.47 10.76 -14.66
N VAL A 100 -6.51 10.13 -15.83
CA VAL A 100 -5.99 10.75 -17.05
C VAL A 100 -6.93 11.92 -17.38
N LYS A 101 -6.41 13.15 -17.47
CA LYS A 101 -7.18 14.27 -18.03
C LYS A 101 -7.46 13.94 -19.49
N THR A 102 -8.71 13.65 -19.80
CA THR A 102 -9.20 13.65 -21.18
C THR A 102 -9.52 15.09 -21.53
N ASP A 103 -8.79 15.63 -22.51
CA ASP A 103 -9.13 16.90 -23.17
C ASP A 103 -10.51 16.82 -23.86
#